data_AF-A0A0V0YW78-F1
#
_entry.id   AF-A0A0V0YW78-F1
#
_cell.length_a   1.000
_cell.length_b   1.000
_cell.length_c   1.000
_cell.angle_alpha   90.00
_cell.angle_beta   90.00
_cell.angle_gamma   90.00
#
_symmetry.space_group_name_H-M   'P 1'
#
loop_
_entity.id
_entity.type
_entity.pdbx_description
1 polymer ?
#
loop_
_entity_poly.entity_id
_entity_poly.type
_entity_poly.pdbx_seq_one_letter_code
_entity_poly.pdbx_strand_id
1 'polypeptide(L)'
;LKKKNLTLVGTPELPRELLQLQGRKLNSSTFAFSEDCTIVSYRPKKNKNVIVLSTMHNDNQVCDGKGSKPDIILHYNITRDGVDNLDKMTSTYYCQRMTARWPLVIFYNIIDVSAYNAYVLWTEKHPTWNARRLHKRQLFVEELGKAL
;
A
#
# COMPACT_ATOMS: atom_id res chain seq x y z
N LEU A 1 -19.70 -5.11 0.50
CA LEU A 1 -18.41 -5.82 0.54
C LEU A 1 -18.58 -7.29 0.93
N LYS A 2 -19.18 -7.60 2.08
CA LYS A 2 -19.48 -8.99 2.49
C LYS A 2 -20.22 -9.84 1.45
N LYS A 3 -21.27 -9.31 0.82
CA LYS A 3 -22.00 -10.00 -0.29
C LYS A 3 -21.14 -10.35 -1.51
N LYS A 4 -19.95 -9.75 -1.66
CA LYS A 4 -18.99 -10.01 -2.74
C LYS A 4 -17.75 -10.78 -2.26
N ASN A 5 -17.75 -11.30 -1.02
CA ASN A 5 -16.58 -11.95 -0.39
C ASN A 5 -15.31 -11.07 -0.36
N LEU A 6 -15.50 -9.76 -0.20
CA LEU A 6 -14.40 -8.80 -0.10
C LEU A 6 -14.35 -8.18 1.31
N THR A 7 -13.15 -7.92 1.79
CA THR A 7 -12.88 -7.16 3.03
C THR A 7 -12.30 -5.79 2.71
N LEU A 8 -12.40 -4.85 3.66
CA LEU A 8 -11.85 -3.51 3.55
C LEU A 8 -10.98 -3.21 4.76
N VAL A 9 -9.82 -2.60 4.50
CA VAL A 9 -8.96 -1.99 5.50
C VAL A 9 -8.56 -0.61 4.98
N GLY A 10 -8.83 0.44 5.75
CA GLY A 10 -8.57 1.81 5.29
C GLY A 10 -8.84 2.86 6.36
N THR A 11 -8.49 4.10 6.07
CA THR A 11 -8.77 5.25 6.94
C THR A 11 -10.16 5.80 6.66
N PRO A 12 -11.14 5.71 7.59
CA PRO A 12 -12.48 6.26 7.39
C PRO A 12 -12.54 7.78 7.68
N GLU A 13 -13.60 8.44 7.20
CA GLU A 13 -14.03 9.76 7.71
C GLU A 13 -14.75 9.59 9.06
N LEU A 14 -14.51 10.47 10.03
CA LEU A 14 -14.61 10.10 11.45
C LEU A 14 -15.80 10.70 12.25
N PRO A 15 -16.38 9.93 13.19
CA PRO A 15 -17.09 10.45 14.36
C PRO A 15 -16.14 11.20 15.31
N ARG A 16 -16.63 12.26 15.97
CA ARG A 16 -15.81 13.18 16.78
C ARG A 16 -15.21 12.54 18.03
N GLU A 17 -15.84 11.49 18.53
CA GLU A 17 -15.51 10.77 19.77
C GLU A 17 -14.15 10.06 19.65
N LEU A 18 -13.80 9.57 18.45
CA LEU A 18 -12.52 8.90 18.20
C LEU A 18 -11.35 9.88 17.95
N LEU A 19 -11.64 11.18 17.82
CA LEU A 19 -10.64 12.23 17.65
C LEU A 19 -10.09 12.74 18.99
N GLN A 20 -10.68 12.35 20.12
CA GLN A 20 -10.28 12.88 21.42
C GLN A 20 -8.91 12.31 21.85
N LEU A 21 -7.90 13.18 21.83
CA LEU A 21 -6.51 12.86 22.15
C LEU A 21 -6.07 13.33 23.54
N GLN A 22 -6.87 14.15 24.22
CA GLN A 22 -6.56 14.66 25.56
C GLN A 22 -6.56 13.52 26.57
N GLY A 23 -5.56 13.49 27.46
CA GLY A 23 -5.42 12.46 28.52
C GLY A 23 -4.91 11.08 28.08
N ARG A 24 -4.88 10.75 26.77
CA ARG A 24 -4.42 9.42 26.30
C ARG A 24 -2.89 9.28 26.38
N LYS A 25 -2.36 8.11 26.77
CA LYS A 25 -0.91 7.85 26.77
C LYS A 25 -0.37 7.74 25.33
N LEU A 26 0.92 8.03 25.11
CA LEU A 26 1.60 7.69 23.85
C LEU A 26 1.60 6.18 23.64
N ASN A 27 1.52 5.75 22.37
CA ASN A 27 1.44 4.34 21.96
C ASN A 27 0.23 3.60 22.55
N SER A 28 -0.85 4.33 22.89
CA SER A 28 -2.11 3.72 23.29
C SER A 28 -3.03 3.54 22.09
N SER A 29 -3.86 2.49 22.14
CA SER A 29 -4.89 2.18 21.18
C SER A 29 -6.27 2.17 21.84
N THR A 30 -7.30 2.52 21.08
CA THR A 30 -8.71 2.42 21.47
C THR A 30 -9.44 1.76 20.32
N PHE A 31 -10.25 0.76 20.63
CA PHE A 31 -10.99 -0.02 19.65
C PHE A 31 -12.47 0.25 19.81
N ALA A 32 -13.17 0.40 18.68
CA ALA A 32 -14.62 0.42 18.60
C ALA A 32 -15.07 -0.74 17.71
N PHE A 33 -15.92 -1.59 18.26
CA PHE A 33 -16.42 -2.79 17.59
C PHE A 33 -17.85 -2.56 17.12
N SER A 34 -18.12 -2.96 15.89
CA SER A 34 -19.44 -3.12 15.32
C SER A 34 -19.60 -4.57 14.86
N GLU A 35 -20.82 -4.97 14.49
CA GLU A 35 -21.11 -6.33 14.02
C GLU A 35 -20.26 -6.73 12.81
N ASP A 36 -19.95 -5.76 11.95
CA ASP A 36 -19.30 -6.00 10.66
C ASP A 36 -17.89 -5.40 10.53
N CYS A 37 -17.45 -4.60 11.51
CA CYS A 37 -16.16 -3.92 11.43
C CYS A 37 -15.60 -3.52 12.79
N THR A 38 -14.28 -3.33 12.80
CA THR A 38 -13.53 -2.80 13.94
C THR A 38 -12.83 -1.53 13.51
N ILE A 39 -12.95 -0.48 14.31
CA ILE A 39 -12.19 0.76 14.16
C ILE A 39 -11.14 0.82 15.25
N VAL A 40 -9.90 1.12 14.88
CA VAL A 40 -8.81 1.34 15.82
C VAL A 40 -8.30 2.78 15.72
N SER A 41 -8.20 3.45 16.87
CA SER A 41 -7.53 4.74 17.02
C SER A 41 -6.24 4.54 17.81
N TYR A 42 -5.10 4.77 17.16
CA TYR A 42 -3.77 4.60 17.72
C TYR A 42 -3.00 5.92 17.74
N ARG A 43 -2.34 6.20 18.87
CA ARG A 43 -1.58 7.44 19.08
C ARG A 43 -0.07 7.22 19.01
N PRO A 44 0.57 7.25 17.82
CA PRO A 44 2.01 7.03 17.70
C PRO A 44 2.87 8.17 18.25
N LYS A 45 2.38 9.41 18.22
CA LYS A 45 3.14 10.63 18.57
C LYS A 45 2.24 11.65 19.25
N LYS A 46 2.85 12.65 19.91
CA LYS A 46 2.11 13.79 20.47
C LYS A 46 1.33 14.47 19.34
N ASN A 47 0.04 14.72 19.58
CA ASN A 47 -0.89 15.37 18.65
C ASN A 47 -1.07 14.65 17.28
N LYS A 48 -0.74 13.36 17.18
CA LYS A 48 -1.02 12.55 15.99
C LYS A 48 -1.86 11.33 16.37
N ASN A 49 -2.97 11.15 15.66
CA ASN A 49 -3.84 9.99 15.74
C ASN A 49 -3.81 9.27 14.39
N VAL A 50 -3.71 7.95 14.41
CA VAL A 50 -3.87 7.09 13.24
C VAL A 50 -5.13 6.29 13.46
N ILE A 51 -6.11 6.45 12.56
CA ILE A 51 -7.39 5.75 12.67
C ILE A 51 -7.59 4.87 11.45
N VAL A 52 -7.83 3.59 11.70
CA VAL A 52 -8.01 2.59 10.65
C VAL A 52 -9.29 1.81 10.96
N LEU A 53 -10.13 1.64 9.94
CA LEU A 53 -11.26 0.74 9.95
C LEU A 53 -10.87 -0.55 9.25
N SER A 54 -11.28 -1.67 9.81
CA SER A 54 -11.14 -2.99 9.21
C SER A 54 -12.43 -3.78 9.30
N THR A 55 -12.85 -4.41 8.20
CA THR A 55 -13.92 -5.43 8.20
C THR A 55 -13.36 -6.84 8.24
N MET A 56 -12.05 -6.99 8.43
CA MET A 56 -11.32 -8.27 8.43
C MET A 56 -10.94 -8.70 9.85
N HIS A 57 -10.66 -7.74 10.72
CA HIS A 57 -10.24 -7.99 12.10
C HIS A 57 -11.40 -7.72 13.05
N ASN A 58 -11.63 -8.63 13.99
CA ASN A 58 -12.70 -8.55 15.00
C ASN A 58 -12.16 -8.64 16.44
N ASP A 59 -10.86 -8.39 16.62
CA ASP A 59 -10.18 -8.44 17.90
C ASP A 59 -9.43 -7.13 18.22
N ASN A 60 -8.90 -7.06 19.44
CA ASN A 60 -8.10 -5.94 19.95
C ASN A 60 -6.62 -6.29 20.06
N GLN A 61 -6.11 -7.18 19.20
CA GLN A 61 -4.73 -7.64 19.28
C GLN A 61 -3.74 -6.49 19.06
N VAL A 62 -2.74 -6.44 19.95
CA VAL A 62 -1.67 -5.45 19.94
C VAL A 62 -0.35 -6.20 20.07
N CYS A 63 0.57 -5.94 19.14
CA CYS A 63 1.90 -6.52 19.20
C CYS A 63 2.69 -6.03 20.44
N ASP A 64 3.34 -6.96 21.14
CA ASP A 64 4.22 -6.70 22.30
C ASP A 64 5.54 -5.97 21.95
N GLY A 65 5.70 -5.56 20.70
CA GLY A 65 6.89 -4.86 20.21
C GLY A 65 6.97 -3.39 20.64
N LYS A 66 8.09 -2.74 20.27
CA LYS A 66 8.33 -1.31 20.53
C LYS A 66 7.21 -0.45 19.93
N GLY A 67 6.42 0.15 20.79
CA GLY A 67 5.34 1.07 20.41
C GLY A 67 3.94 0.45 20.40
N SER A 68 3.76 -0.81 20.81
CA SER A 68 2.42 -1.39 21.05
C SER A 68 1.42 -1.11 19.92
N LYS A 69 1.85 -1.41 18.68
CA LYS A 69 1.04 -1.15 17.49
C LYS A 69 -0.05 -2.23 17.35
N PRO A 70 -1.31 -1.84 17.13
CA PRO A 70 -2.37 -2.77 16.78
C PRO A 70 -2.08 -3.54 15.49
N ASP A 71 -2.49 -4.80 15.45
CA ASP A 71 -2.29 -5.68 14.28
C ASP A 71 -2.99 -5.13 13.03
N ILE A 72 -4.18 -4.55 13.21
CA ILE A 72 -4.92 -3.83 12.15
C ILE A 72 -4.03 -2.77 11.47
N ILE A 73 -3.24 -2.03 12.25
CA ILE A 73 -2.38 -0.96 11.73
C ILE A 73 -1.15 -1.55 11.04
N LEU A 74 -0.60 -2.65 11.55
CA LEU A 74 0.49 -3.36 10.89
C LEU A 74 0.05 -3.90 9.53
N HIS A 75 -1.10 -4.58 9.50
CA HIS A 75 -1.69 -5.10 8.27
C HIS A 75 -2.01 -3.99 7.27
N TYR A 76 -2.58 -2.87 7.72
CA TYR A 76 -2.81 -1.69 6.90
C TYR A 76 -1.51 -1.14 6.28
N ASN A 77 -0.44 -1.00 7.07
CA ASN A 77 0.83 -0.49 6.54
C ASN A 77 1.46 -1.44 5.51
N ILE A 78 1.34 -2.77 5.70
CA ILE A 78 1.87 -3.76 4.74
C ILE A 78 1.14 -3.67 3.39
N THR A 79 -0.18 -3.47 3.44
CA THR A 79 -1.05 -3.53 2.25
C THR A 79 -1.22 -2.20 1.54
N ARG A 80 -1.11 -1.07 2.24
CA ARG A 80 -1.31 0.27 1.67
C ARG A 80 -0.27 0.63 0.61
N ASP A 81 0.99 0.25 0.84
CA ASP A 81 2.10 0.77 0.04
C ASP A 81 2.23 0.08 -1.33
N GLY A 82 1.35 -0.86 -1.70
CA GLY A 82 1.43 -1.60 -2.97
C GLY A 82 1.32 -0.72 -4.22
N VAL A 83 0.36 0.20 -4.24
CA VAL A 83 0.15 1.12 -5.38
C VAL A 83 1.25 2.18 -5.43
N ASP A 84 1.63 2.75 -4.29
CA ASP A 84 2.72 3.74 -4.20
C ASP A 84 4.06 3.14 -4.64
N ASN A 85 4.30 1.85 -4.35
CA ASN A 85 5.47 1.15 -4.85
C ASN A 85 5.45 1.01 -6.37
N LEU A 86 4.30 0.68 -6.97
CA LEU A 86 4.15 0.64 -8.42
C LEU A 86 4.42 2.02 -9.04
N ASP A 87 3.81 3.08 -8.51
CA ASP A 87 3.97 4.45 -9.00
C ASP A 87 5.44 4.92 -8.91
N LYS A 88 6.12 4.62 -7.80
CA LYS A 88 7.55 4.86 -7.64
C LYS A 88 8.38 4.08 -8.65
N MET A 89 7.97 2.86 -8.97
CA MET A 89 8.67 2.02 -9.92
C MET A 89 8.49 2.54 -11.35
N THR A 90 7.27 2.85 -11.79
CA THR A 90 6.99 3.40 -13.12
C THR A 90 7.62 4.78 -13.31
N SER A 91 7.65 5.63 -12.28
CA SER A 91 8.34 6.93 -12.34
C SER A 91 9.87 6.87 -12.37
N THR A 92 10.50 5.71 -12.09
CA THR A 92 11.97 5.59 -12.21
C THR A 92 12.41 5.29 -13.65
N TYR A 93 11.59 4.57 -14.41
CA TYR A 93 11.87 4.18 -15.79
C TYR A 93 10.62 4.43 -16.64
N TYR A 94 10.22 5.70 -16.76
CA TYR A 94 9.06 6.08 -17.56
C TYR A 94 9.45 6.35 -19.01
N CYS A 95 8.61 5.93 -19.94
CA CYS A 95 8.74 6.20 -21.37
C CYS A 95 8.11 7.55 -21.79
N GLN A 96 7.57 8.31 -20.83
CA GLN A 96 6.90 9.59 -21.11
C GLN A 96 7.85 10.61 -21.74
N ARG A 97 7.40 11.24 -22.82
CA ARG A 97 8.03 12.43 -23.41
C ARG A 97 7.14 13.64 -23.18
N MET A 98 7.75 14.83 -23.11
CA MET A 98 7.01 16.08 -23.00
C MET A 98 6.04 16.21 -24.17
N THR A 99 4.74 16.31 -23.88
CA THR A 99 3.68 16.34 -24.89
C THR A 99 2.52 17.22 -24.41
N ALA A 100 1.90 17.97 -25.34
CA ALA A 100 0.69 18.74 -25.07
C ALA A 100 -0.60 17.91 -25.29
N ARG A 101 -0.47 16.64 -25.68
CA ARG A 101 -1.62 15.77 -26.03
C ARG A 101 -1.90 14.79 -24.89
N TRP A 102 -2.94 15.04 -24.10
CA TRP A 102 -3.33 14.16 -22.99
C TRP A 102 -3.52 12.68 -23.35
N PRO A 103 -3.98 12.28 -24.55
CA PRO A 103 -4.11 10.85 -24.88
C PRO A 103 -2.76 10.14 -24.93
N LEU A 104 -1.69 10.86 -25.34
CA LEU A 104 -0.34 10.31 -25.34
C LEU A 104 0.18 10.06 -23.92
N VAL A 105 -0.19 10.89 -22.95
CA VAL A 105 0.16 10.69 -21.54
C VAL A 105 -0.43 9.37 -21.04
N ILE A 106 -1.70 9.10 -21.35
CA ILE A 106 -2.34 7.82 -21.01
C ILE A 106 -1.66 6.65 -21.71
N PHE A 107 -1.35 6.79 -23.00
CA PHE A 107 -0.66 5.76 -23.76
C PHE A 107 0.71 5.40 -23.15
N TYR A 108 1.51 6.40 -22.76
CA TYR A 108 2.78 6.16 -22.07
C TYR A 108 2.59 5.46 -20.72
N ASN A 109 1.58 5.84 -19.93
CA ASN A 109 1.26 5.16 -18.68
C ASN A 109 0.88 3.69 -18.89
N ILE A 110 0.12 3.38 -19.95
CA ILE A 110 -0.24 2.00 -20.29
C ILE A 110 1.03 1.20 -20.62
N ILE A 111 1.96 1.75 -21.40
CA ILE A 111 3.23 1.09 -21.71
C ILE A 111 4.03 0.83 -20.44
N ASP A 112 4.21 1.84 -19.58
CA ASP A 112 5.04 1.73 -18.38
C ASP A 112 4.48 0.68 -17.39
N VAL A 113 3.15 0.67 -17.18
CA VAL A 113 2.47 -0.34 -16.34
C VAL A 113 2.56 -1.73 -16.97
N SER A 114 2.37 -1.84 -18.28
CA SER A 114 2.45 -3.13 -18.98
C SER A 114 3.86 -3.73 -18.94
N ALA A 115 4.89 -2.92 -19.16
CA ALA A 115 6.29 -3.34 -19.06
C ALA A 115 6.65 -3.80 -17.64
N TYR A 116 6.17 -3.10 -16.61
CA TYR A 116 6.35 -3.51 -15.23
C TYR A 116 5.67 -4.85 -14.91
N ASN A 117 4.41 -5.02 -15.35
CA ASN A 117 3.70 -6.29 -15.16
C ASN A 117 4.39 -7.45 -15.88
N ALA A 118 4.89 -7.22 -17.10
CA ALA A 118 5.69 -8.20 -17.84
C ALA A 118 6.99 -8.57 -17.09
N TYR A 119 7.67 -7.58 -16.51
CA TYR A 119 8.85 -7.80 -15.67
C TYR A 119 8.53 -8.70 -14.46
N VAL A 120 7.46 -8.40 -13.71
CA VAL A 120 7.04 -9.20 -12.54
C VAL A 120 6.79 -10.65 -12.95
N LEU A 121 5.99 -10.86 -14.00
CA LEU A 121 5.69 -12.21 -14.52
C LEU A 121 6.95 -12.94 -14.99
N TRP A 122 7.87 -12.24 -15.67
CA TRP A 122 9.12 -12.80 -16.13
C TRP A 122 10.01 -13.27 -14.98
N THR A 123 10.16 -12.44 -13.94
CA THR A 123 10.98 -12.77 -12.77
C THR A 123 10.40 -13.89 -11.93
N GLU A 124 9.07 -14.00 -11.87
CA GLU A 124 8.40 -15.10 -11.18
C GLU A 124 8.61 -16.42 -11.94
N LYS A 125 8.49 -16.40 -13.26
CA LYS A 125 8.71 -17.58 -14.10
C LYS A 125 10.19 -17.99 -14.18
N HIS A 126 11.11 -17.03 -14.09
CA HIS A 126 12.55 -17.25 -14.24
C HIS A 126 13.33 -16.65 -13.04
N PRO A 127 13.24 -17.26 -11.84
CA PRO A 127 13.86 -16.70 -10.63
C PRO A 127 15.40 -16.64 -10.69
N THR A 128 16.01 -17.46 -11.54
CA THR A 128 17.46 -17.50 -11.76
C THR A 128 17.94 -16.43 -12.74
N TRP A 129 17.06 -15.83 -13.53
CA TRP A 129 17.41 -14.81 -14.53
C TRP A 129 17.97 -13.57 -13.83
N ASN A 130 19.23 -13.23 -14.14
CA ASN A 130 19.96 -12.12 -13.55
C ASN A 130 19.95 -12.09 -12.00
N ALA A 131 19.85 -13.26 -11.34
CA ALA A 131 19.62 -13.38 -9.90
C ALA A 131 20.55 -12.53 -9.01
N ARG A 132 21.82 -12.38 -9.40
CA ARG A 132 22.86 -11.64 -8.67
C ARG A 132 22.98 -10.15 -9.02
N ARG A 133 22.22 -9.66 -10.00
CA ARG A 133 22.28 -8.26 -10.46
C ARG A 133 21.32 -7.41 -9.62
N LEU A 134 21.76 -6.21 -9.24
CA LEU A 134 20.92 -5.24 -8.51
C LEU A 134 19.98 -4.44 -9.43
N HIS A 135 20.31 -4.33 -10.72
CA HIS A 135 19.58 -3.53 -11.73
C HIS A 135 18.79 -4.41 -12.72
N LYS A 136 18.19 -5.52 -12.26
CA LYS A 136 17.48 -6.50 -13.13
C LYS A 136 16.36 -5.88 -13.96
N ARG A 137 15.64 -4.93 -13.37
CA ARG A 137 14.56 -4.21 -14.04
C ARG A 137 15.04 -3.38 -15.21
N GLN A 138 16.17 -2.67 -15.06
CA GLN A 138 16.76 -1.91 -16.16
C GLN A 138 17.16 -2.83 -17.31
N LEU A 139 17.82 -3.95 -16.99
CA LEU A 139 18.19 -4.97 -17.98
C LEU A 139 16.95 -5.50 -18.71
N PHE A 140 15.86 -5.76 -17.97
CA PHE A 140 14.61 -6.23 -18.58
C PHE A 140 14.04 -5.21 -19.57
N VAL A 141 13.99 -3.93 -19.19
CA VAL A 141 13.47 -2.87 -20.06
C VAL A 141 14.37 -2.67 -21.28
N GLU A 142 15.69 -2.76 -21.12
CA GLU A 142 16.65 -2.71 -22.23
C GLU A 142 16.50 -3.89 -23.19
N GLU A 143 16.33 -5.11 -22.68
CA GLU A 143 16.08 -6.31 -23.50
C GLU A 143 14.72 -6.23 -24.20
N LEU A 144 13.68 -5.77 -23.50
CA LEU A 144 12.35 -5.56 -24.06
C LEU A 144 12.38 -4.53 -25.20
N GLY A 145 13.09 -3.41 -25.01
CA GLY A 145 13.23 -2.37 -26.04
C GLY A 145 14.05 -2.81 -27.26
N LYS A 146 14.94 -3.80 -27.11
CA LYS A 146 15.71 -4.38 -28.24
C LYS A 146 14.92 -5.44 -29.00
N ALA A 147 13.92 -6.06 -28.37
CA ALA A 147 13.13 -7.14 -28.94
C ALA A 147 11.90 -6.65 -29.74
N LEU A 148 11.58 -5.36 -29.64
CA LEU A 148 10.51 -4.67 -30.37
C LEU A 148 11.08 -3.88 -31.56
#